data_AF-A0A1M6IQ82-F1
#
_entry.id   AF-A0A1M6IQ82-F1
#
_cell.length_a   1.000
_cell.length_b   1.000
_cell.length_c   1.000
_cell.angle_alpha   90.00
_cell.angle_beta   90.00
_cell.angle_gamma   90.00
#
_symmetry.space_group_name_H-M   'P 1'
#
loop_
_entity.id
_entity.type
_entity.pdbx_description
1 polymer ?
#
loop_
_entity_poly.entity_id
_entity_poly.type
_entity_poly.pdbx_seq_one_letter_code
_entity_poly.pdbx_strand_id
1 'polypeptide(L)'
;MKIDLTEITESVFEVQTITICQKFREAAIIYLEREPNEIDKSKLLKQTDALLFKFTLSVINLEFLWRISEKQSTEGRLAENEKFEWNNSNSIIDATFFESTIIQIRAFIDFAQKLACVTLGYNKQINGTKDFYKNLNKIGGSKSNLIKEKFSEMDKTWGKLIRSLRNKIVHYDLIKTNHEYRPTVKGKNYEVFAQELTNNMFLFLVDLCKLLFEIEWVSGTFNEFKKAYAR
;
A
#
# COMPACT_ATOMS: atom_id res chain seq x y z
N MET A 1 -17.31 23.00 2.67
CA MET A 1 -17.44 21.53 2.67
C MET A 1 -16.90 21.01 4.01
N LYS A 2 -17.72 20.37 4.85
CA LYS A 2 -17.22 19.62 6.01
C LYS A 2 -17.22 18.14 5.63
N ILE A 3 -16.04 17.62 5.32
CA ILE A 3 -15.80 16.17 5.33
C ILE A 3 -15.34 15.88 6.76
N ASP A 4 -16.04 15.01 7.48
CA ASP A 4 -15.59 14.60 8.81
C ASP A 4 -14.45 13.60 8.66
N LEU A 5 -13.24 14.06 8.97
CA LEU A 5 -12.04 13.23 8.91
C LEU A 5 -12.13 12.04 9.87
N THR A 6 -12.83 12.21 10.99
CA THR A 6 -12.98 11.22 12.05
C THR A 6 -13.85 10.06 11.57
N GLU A 7 -15.00 10.37 10.99
CA GLU A 7 -15.94 9.38 10.43
C GLU A 7 -15.28 8.52 9.33
N ILE A 8 -14.52 9.15 8.43
CA ILE A 8 -13.80 8.42 7.37
C ILE A 8 -12.74 7.51 7.97
N THR A 9 -11.95 8.00 8.93
CA THR A 9 -10.98 7.13 9.59
C THR A 9 -11.67 5.97 10.31
N GLU A 10 -12.75 6.23 11.04
CA GLU A 10 -13.53 5.21 11.75
C GLU A 10 -14.08 4.16 10.78
N SER A 11 -14.64 4.56 9.63
CA SER A 11 -15.15 3.62 8.61
C SER A 11 -14.06 2.70 8.03
N VAL A 12 -12.84 3.23 7.80
CA VAL A 12 -11.69 2.42 7.36
C VAL A 12 -11.21 1.48 8.47
N PHE A 13 -11.33 1.93 9.71
CA PHE A 13 -11.01 1.16 10.89
C PHE A 13 -12.08 0.13 11.25
N GLU A 14 -13.31 0.23 10.74
CA GLU A 14 -14.43 -0.54 11.29
C GLU A 14 -14.40 -2.05 11.01
N VAL A 15 -13.81 -2.59 9.92
CA VAL A 15 -13.72 -4.08 9.84
C VAL A 15 -12.53 -4.66 9.07
N GLN A 16 -12.36 -4.33 7.79
CA GLN A 16 -11.49 -5.14 6.92
C GLN A 16 -10.00 -4.76 6.99
N THR A 17 -9.67 -3.47 6.93
CA THR A 17 -8.28 -2.99 6.96
C THR A 17 -7.60 -3.34 8.28
N ILE A 18 -8.29 -3.13 9.42
CA ILE A 18 -7.77 -3.54 10.73
C ILE A 18 -7.53 -5.04 10.77
N THR A 19 -8.51 -5.84 10.33
CA THR A 19 -8.38 -7.30 10.35
C THR A 19 -7.16 -7.75 9.53
N ILE A 20 -6.94 -7.18 8.34
CA ILE A 20 -5.77 -7.46 7.51
C ILE A 20 -4.48 -7.12 8.27
N CYS A 21 -4.40 -5.91 8.83
CA CYS A 21 -3.21 -5.46 9.57
C CYS A 21 -2.94 -6.33 10.81
N GLN A 22 -3.97 -6.66 11.58
CA GLN A 22 -3.85 -7.53 12.76
C GLN A 22 -3.34 -8.92 12.39
N LYS A 23 -3.89 -9.54 11.33
CA LYS A 23 -3.45 -10.85 10.85
C LYS A 23 -1.98 -10.84 10.42
N PHE A 24 -1.60 -9.86 9.59
CA PHE A 24 -0.22 -9.76 9.11
C PHE A 24 0.77 -9.51 10.26
N ARG A 25 0.39 -8.68 11.23
CA ARG A 25 1.22 -8.42 12.42
C ARG A 25 1.32 -9.64 13.33
N GLU A 26 0.23 -10.38 13.53
CA GLU A 26 0.21 -11.62 14.30
C GLU A 26 1.09 -12.70 13.64
N ALA A 27 1.07 -12.79 12.31
CA ALA A 27 1.98 -13.68 11.58
C ALA A 27 3.45 -13.36 11.90
N ALA A 28 3.82 -12.08 11.92
CA ALA A 28 5.16 -11.65 12.31
C ALA A 28 5.52 -12.06 13.76
N ILE A 29 4.57 -11.97 14.69
CA ILE A 29 4.77 -12.37 16.10
C ILE A 29 5.00 -13.88 16.19
N ILE A 30 4.11 -14.68 15.61
CA ILE A 30 4.21 -16.15 15.60
C ILE A 30 5.54 -16.59 14.97
N TYR A 31 5.97 -15.91 13.91
CA TYR A 31 7.27 -16.17 13.29
C TYR A 31 8.44 -15.90 14.25
N LEU A 32 8.44 -14.79 14.97
CA LEU A 32 9.49 -14.42 15.95
C LEU A 32 9.49 -15.30 17.21
N GLU A 33 8.38 -15.96 17.53
CA GLU A 33 8.30 -16.98 18.59
C GLU A 33 8.93 -18.30 18.15
N ARG A 34 8.82 -18.63 16.86
CA ARG A 34 9.42 -19.84 16.25
C ARG A 34 10.90 -19.69 15.95
N GLU A 35 11.38 -18.46 15.71
CA GLU A 35 12.78 -18.18 15.41
C GLU A 35 13.52 -17.47 16.56
N PRO A 36 14.27 -18.22 17.40
CA PRO A 36 14.79 -17.64 18.63
C PRO A 36 16.02 -16.73 18.47
N ASN A 37 16.88 -16.87 17.45
CA ASN A 37 18.28 -16.43 17.63
C ASN A 37 18.96 -15.56 16.55
N GLU A 38 18.39 -15.33 15.36
CA GLU A 38 19.12 -14.59 14.29
C GLU A 38 18.52 -13.24 13.87
N ILE A 39 17.27 -12.96 14.22
CA ILE A 39 16.54 -11.79 13.71
C ILE A 39 16.34 -10.75 14.82
N ASP A 40 16.64 -9.49 14.49
CA ASP A 40 16.33 -8.35 15.36
C ASP A 40 14.80 -8.18 15.47
N LYS A 41 14.23 -8.73 16.54
CA LYS A 41 12.78 -8.76 16.81
C LYS A 41 12.16 -7.36 16.78
N SER A 42 12.81 -6.40 17.45
CA SER A 42 12.35 -5.02 17.54
C SER A 42 12.33 -4.37 16.16
N LYS A 43 13.39 -4.58 15.38
CA LYS A 43 13.48 -4.05 14.02
C LYS A 43 12.44 -4.69 13.09
N LEU A 44 12.22 -6.00 13.17
CA LEU A 44 11.22 -6.70 12.36
C LEU A 44 9.82 -6.14 12.65
N LEU A 45 9.41 -6.10 13.92
CA LEU A 45 8.10 -5.58 14.30
C LEU A 45 7.94 -4.11 13.90
N LYS A 46 8.98 -3.28 14.06
CA LYS A 46 8.95 -1.88 13.62
C LYS A 46 8.79 -1.74 12.10
N GLN A 47 9.44 -2.58 11.30
CA GLN A 47 9.24 -2.56 9.84
C GLN A 47 7.85 -3.07 9.46
N THR A 48 7.34 -4.09 10.15
CA THR A 48 5.97 -4.58 9.98
C THR A 48 4.95 -3.48 10.28
N ASP A 49 5.04 -2.82 11.43
CA ASP A 49 4.12 -1.74 11.82
C ASP A 49 4.22 -0.56 10.84
N ALA A 50 5.42 -0.20 10.38
CA ALA A 50 5.60 0.85 9.39
C ALA A 50 4.98 0.48 8.03
N LEU A 51 5.13 -0.76 7.57
CA LEU A 51 4.50 -1.26 6.35
C LEU A 51 2.97 -1.17 6.44
N LEU A 52 2.40 -1.68 7.54
CA LEU A 52 0.95 -1.70 7.77
C LEU A 52 0.39 -0.29 7.92
N PHE A 53 1.12 0.62 8.56
CA PHE A 53 0.74 2.03 8.61
C PHE A 53 0.65 2.65 7.22
N LYS A 54 1.58 2.34 6.31
CA LYS A 54 1.52 2.81 4.91
C LYS A 54 0.38 2.20 4.12
N PHE A 55 0.07 0.93 4.39
CA PHE A 55 -1.12 0.29 3.84
C PHE A 55 -2.40 1.02 4.31
N THR A 56 -2.58 1.20 5.62
CA THR A 56 -3.74 1.90 6.17
C THR A 56 -3.89 3.32 5.63
N LEU A 57 -2.82 4.11 5.58
CA LEU A 57 -2.90 5.47 5.02
C LEU A 57 -3.31 5.50 3.55
N SER A 58 -2.90 4.51 2.76
CA SER A 58 -3.34 4.42 1.35
C SER A 58 -4.83 4.12 1.24
N VAL A 59 -5.37 3.27 2.12
CA VAL A 59 -6.81 2.96 2.18
C VAL A 59 -7.62 4.17 2.67
N ILE A 60 -7.12 4.91 3.65
CA ILE A 60 -7.75 6.16 4.11
C ILE A 60 -7.87 7.17 2.96
N ASN A 61 -6.78 7.38 2.21
CA ASN A 61 -6.82 8.31 1.07
C ASN A 61 -7.76 7.84 -0.05
N LEU A 62 -7.88 6.53 -0.25
CA LEU A 62 -8.85 5.95 -1.18
C LEU A 62 -10.29 6.22 -0.73
N GLU A 63 -10.60 6.05 0.56
CA GLU A 63 -11.92 6.37 1.11
C GLU A 63 -12.25 7.85 0.90
N PHE A 64 -11.29 8.75 1.14
CA PHE A 64 -11.46 10.17 0.81
C PHE A 64 -11.82 10.39 -0.67
N LEU A 65 -11.14 9.73 -1.60
CA LEU A 65 -11.44 9.83 -3.03
C LEU A 65 -12.87 9.35 -3.36
N TRP A 66 -13.32 8.25 -2.76
CA TRP A 66 -14.68 7.76 -2.92
C TRP A 66 -15.73 8.75 -2.38
N ARG A 67 -15.52 9.31 -1.19
CA ARG A 67 -16.44 10.29 -0.60
C ARG A 67 -16.54 11.58 -1.43
N ILE A 68 -15.43 12.02 -2.01
CA ILE A 68 -15.45 13.17 -2.93
C ILE A 68 -16.26 12.82 -4.18
N SER A 69 -16.08 11.61 -4.74
CA SER A 69 -16.81 11.11 -5.91
C SER A 69 -18.33 11.05 -5.68
N GLU A 70 -18.75 10.40 -4.60
CA GLU A 70 -20.17 10.26 -4.23
C GLU A 70 -20.85 11.63 -4.07
N LYS A 71 -20.15 12.57 -3.44
CA LYS A 71 -20.66 13.91 -3.23
C LYS A 71 -20.79 14.70 -4.52
N GLN A 72 -19.78 14.66 -5.39
CA GLN A 72 -19.83 15.31 -6.71
C GLN A 72 -20.97 14.74 -7.56
N SER A 73 -21.22 13.43 -7.47
CA SER A 73 -22.37 12.77 -8.10
C SER A 73 -23.71 13.27 -7.55
N THR A 74 -23.83 13.37 -6.22
CA THR A 74 -25.08 13.78 -5.54
C THR A 74 -25.42 15.25 -5.79
N GLU A 75 -24.41 16.12 -5.89
CA GLU A 75 -24.59 17.55 -6.15
C GLU A 75 -24.95 17.85 -7.62
N GLY A 76 -25.13 16.83 -8.47
CA GLY A 76 -25.40 17.00 -9.90
C GLY A 76 -24.26 17.73 -10.63
N ARG A 77 -23.08 17.80 -9.99
CA ARG A 77 -21.91 18.52 -10.50
C ARG A 77 -21.13 17.73 -11.53
N LEU A 78 -21.55 16.51 -11.86
CA LEU A 78 -21.15 15.76 -13.05
C LEU A 78 -21.61 16.47 -14.36
N ALA A 79 -21.54 17.80 -14.40
CA ALA A 79 -21.76 18.60 -15.59
C ALA A 79 -20.57 18.34 -16.52
N GLU A 80 -20.87 17.59 -17.58
CA GLU A 80 -19.99 17.34 -18.70
C GLU A 80 -19.42 18.68 -19.21
N ASN A 81 -18.09 18.75 -19.36
CA ASN A 81 -17.29 19.74 -20.11
C ASN A 81 -16.46 20.81 -19.35
N GLU A 82 -16.35 20.81 -18.02
CA GLU A 82 -15.36 21.69 -17.36
C GLU A 82 -13.97 21.05 -17.31
N LYS A 83 -12.95 21.76 -17.79
CA LYS A 83 -11.55 21.33 -17.73
C LYS A 83 -11.04 21.40 -16.28
N PHE A 84 -10.04 20.60 -15.92
CA PHE A 84 -9.33 20.79 -14.64
C PHE A 84 -8.86 22.25 -14.53
N GLU A 85 -9.28 22.93 -13.47
CA GLU A 85 -8.84 24.30 -13.18
C GLU A 85 -8.09 24.35 -11.85
N TRP A 86 -6.88 24.92 -11.86
CA TRP A 86 -6.03 25.02 -10.67
C TRP A 86 -6.63 25.91 -9.56
N ASN A 87 -7.61 26.74 -9.90
CA ASN A 87 -8.37 27.59 -8.99
C ASN A 87 -9.67 26.91 -8.50
N ASN A 88 -9.98 25.70 -8.96
CA ASN A 88 -11.10 24.90 -8.50
C ASN A 88 -10.70 24.06 -7.29
N SER A 89 -11.27 24.39 -6.13
CA SER A 89 -10.96 23.73 -4.86
C SER A 89 -11.24 22.23 -4.88
N ASN A 90 -12.27 21.76 -5.61
CA ASN A 90 -12.58 20.34 -5.70
C ASN A 90 -11.50 19.57 -6.48
N SER A 91 -11.01 20.16 -7.57
CA SER A 91 -9.93 19.59 -8.40
C SER A 91 -8.61 19.47 -7.63
N ILE A 92 -8.28 20.47 -6.80
CA ILE A 92 -7.10 20.44 -5.93
C ILE A 92 -7.24 19.33 -4.88
N ILE A 93 -8.42 19.18 -4.28
CA ILE A 93 -8.66 18.20 -3.23
C ILE A 93 -8.56 16.78 -3.80
N ASP A 94 -9.17 16.50 -4.95
CA ASP A 94 -9.06 15.21 -5.66
C ASP A 94 -7.60 14.86 -5.98
N ALA A 95 -6.86 15.82 -6.56
CA ALA A 95 -5.43 15.65 -6.84
C ALA A 95 -4.63 15.40 -5.57
N THR A 96 -4.88 16.13 -4.49
CA THR A 96 -4.15 15.99 -3.22
C THR A 96 -4.28 14.59 -2.63
N PHE A 97 -5.49 14.02 -2.58
CA PHE A 97 -5.72 12.68 -2.04
C PHE A 97 -5.19 11.58 -2.98
N PHE A 98 -5.28 11.80 -4.29
CA PHE A 98 -4.68 10.90 -5.26
C PHE A 98 -3.15 10.87 -5.14
N GLU A 99 -2.51 12.03 -5.10
CA GLU A 99 -1.07 12.14 -4.92
C GLU A 99 -0.62 11.52 -3.60
N SER A 100 -1.37 11.79 -2.52
CA SER A 100 -1.13 11.19 -1.21
C SER A 100 -1.21 9.67 -1.27
N THR A 101 -2.21 9.12 -1.96
CA THR A 101 -2.33 7.68 -2.23
C THR A 101 -1.06 7.14 -2.89
N ILE A 102 -0.63 7.72 -4.02
CA ILE A 102 0.57 7.27 -4.75
C ILE A 102 1.84 7.35 -3.88
N ILE A 103 1.97 8.39 -3.06
CA ILE A 103 3.10 8.55 -2.12
C ILE A 103 3.10 7.44 -1.07
N GLN A 104 1.95 7.14 -0.46
CA GLN A 104 1.88 6.08 0.56
C GLN A 104 2.11 4.69 -0.05
N ILE A 105 1.60 4.41 -1.25
CA ILE A 105 1.84 3.16 -1.97
C ILE A 105 3.34 2.99 -2.27
N ARG A 106 4.00 4.06 -2.73
CA ARG A 106 5.46 4.02 -2.96
C ARG A 106 6.23 3.72 -1.68
N ALA A 107 5.84 4.36 -0.58
CA ALA A 107 6.44 4.13 0.73
C ALA A 107 6.18 2.70 1.23
N PHE A 108 4.98 2.16 1.02
CA PHE A 108 4.63 0.77 1.31
C PHE A 108 5.60 -0.20 0.62
N ILE A 109 5.90 0.00 -0.66
CA ILE A 109 6.88 -0.83 -1.39
C ILE A 109 8.27 -0.75 -0.72
N ASP A 110 8.71 0.45 -0.34
CA ASP A 110 10.03 0.61 0.31
C ASP A 110 10.08 -0.07 1.69
N PHE A 111 9.00 -0.01 2.47
CA PHE A 111 8.93 -0.70 3.76
C PHE A 111 8.80 -2.21 3.59
N ALA A 112 8.13 -2.70 2.55
CA ALA A 112 8.07 -4.12 2.24
C ALA A 112 9.46 -4.67 1.89
N GLN A 113 10.23 -3.92 1.09
CA GLN A 113 11.62 -4.25 0.77
C GLN A 113 12.51 -4.30 2.02
N LYS A 114 12.35 -3.32 2.93
CA LYS A 114 13.08 -3.29 4.20
C LYS A 114 12.72 -4.47 5.11
N LEU A 115 11.42 -4.76 5.25
CA LEU A 115 10.93 -5.87 6.05
C LEU A 115 11.47 -7.20 5.52
N ALA A 116 11.38 -7.43 4.21
CA ALA A 116 11.88 -8.66 3.59
C ALA A 116 13.38 -8.89 3.86
N CYS A 117 14.20 -7.83 3.80
CA CYS A 117 15.61 -7.95 4.16
C CYS A 117 15.83 -8.20 5.65
N VAL A 118 15.06 -7.59 6.54
CA VAL A 118 15.16 -7.86 7.99
C VAL A 118 14.79 -9.31 8.30
N THR A 119 13.76 -9.86 7.64
CA THR A 119 13.38 -11.27 7.74
C THR A 119 14.49 -12.22 7.29
N LEU A 120 15.35 -11.79 6.36
CA LEU A 120 16.54 -12.54 5.93
C LEU A 120 17.79 -12.26 6.80
N GLY A 121 17.63 -11.64 7.98
CA GLY A 121 18.74 -11.30 8.89
C GLY A 121 19.57 -10.08 8.48
N TYR A 122 19.16 -9.33 7.45
CA TYR A 122 19.93 -8.16 6.99
C TYR A 122 19.62 -6.91 7.81
N ASN A 123 20.57 -6.53 8.66
CA ASN A 123 20.38 -5.46 9.64
C ASN A 123 20.86 -4.07 9.23
N LYS A 124 21.44 -3.89 8.03
CA LYS A 124 21.90 -2.57 7.56
C LYS A 124 20.77 -1.77 6.91
N GLN A 125 20.99 -0.47 6.74
CA GLN A 125 20.07 0.42 6.03
C GLN A 125 19.97 0.04 4.55
N ILE A 126 18.77 0.19 3.98
CA ILE A 126 18.48 -0.05 2.56
C ILE A 126 17.92 1.24 1.97
N ASN A 127 18.61 1.77 0.95
CA ASN A 127 18.23 3.00 0.28
C ASN A 127 17.64 2.69 -1.10
N GLY A 128 16.37 2.28 -1.08
CA GLY A 128 15.57 2.04 -2.26
C GLY A 128 15.84 0.71 -2.97
N THR A 129 15.19 0.54 -4.11
CA THR A 129 15.04 -0.75 -4.80
C THR A 129 16.34 -1.32 -5.36
N LYS A 130 17.28 -0.47 -5.79
CA LYS A 130 18.59 -0.94 -6.29
C LYS A 130 19.40 -1.63 -5.18
N ASP A 131 19.44 -1.02 -4.00
CA ASP A 131 20.12 -1.58 -2.84
C ASP A 131 19.44 -2.87 -2.36
N PHE A 132 18.11 -2.91 -2.39
CA PHE A 132 17.33 -4.10 -2.09
C PHE A 132 17.76 -5.31 -2.94
N TYR A 133 17.71 -5.20 -4.28
CA TYR A 133 18.11 -6.31 -5.15
C TYR A 133 19.60 -6.68 -5.02
N LYS A 134 20.47 -5.68 -4.82
CA LYS A 134 21.90 -5.92 -4.56
C LYS A 134 22.11 -6.74 -3.29
N ASN A 135 21.36 -6.47 -2.23
CA ASN A 135 21.48 -7.19 -0.96
C ASN A 135 20.89 -8.61 -1.04
N LEU A 136 19.75 -8.80 -1.72
CA LEU A 136 19.20 -10.14 -1.95
C LEU A 136 20.19 -11.06 -2.68
N ASN A 137 20.87 -10.54 -3.70
CA ASN A 137 21.90 -11.30 -4.43
C ASN A 137 23.09 -11.69 -3.55
N LYS A 138 23.41 -10.89 -2.52
CA LYS A 138 24.51 -11.19 -1.58
C LYS A 138 24.13 -12.23 -0.54
N ILE A 139 22.89 -12.18 -0.05
CA ILE A 139 22.38 -13.14 0.93
C ILE A 139 22.27 -14.52 0.28
N GLY A 140 21.76 -14.58 -0.96
CA GLY A 140 21.57 -15.84 -1.67
C GLY A 140 20.56 -16.78 -0.99
N GLY A 141 20.47 -18.02 -1.47
CA GLY A 141 19.55 -19.03 -0.93
C GLY A 141 18.15 -19.01 -1.55
N SER A 142 17.40 -20.09 -1.29
CA SER A 142 16.07 -20.33 -1.87
C SER A 142 15.06 -19.24 -1.47
N LYS A 143 14.98 -18.89 -0.18
CA LYS A 143 14.05 -17.86 0.33
C LYS A 143 14.33 -16.48 -0.26
N SER A 144 15.61 -16.08 -0.36
CA SER A 144 16.01 -14.82 -1.00
C SER A 144 15.63 -14.77 -2.49
N ASN A 145 15.79 -15.88 -3.22
CA ASN A 145 15.40 -15.97 -4.63
C ASN A 145 13.88 -15.83 -4.80
N LEU A 146 13.08 -16.51 -3.98
CA LEU A 146 11.62 -16.39 -4.01
C LEU A 146 11.16 -14.95 -3.70
N ILE A 147 11.77 -14.29 -2.71
CA ILE A 147 11.53 -12.86 -2.41
C ILE A 147 11.88 -12.00 -3.62
N LYS A 148 13.05 -12.22 -4.22
CA LYS A 148 13.49 -11.47 -5.40
C LYS A 148 12.52 -11.61 -6.56
N GLU A 149 12.08 -12.83 -6.85
CA GLU A 149 11.10 -13.12 -7.91
C GLU A 149 9.79 -12.39 -7.63
N LYS A 150 9.30 -12.45 -6.39
CA LYS A 150 8.03 -11.81 -6.03
C LYS A 150 8.05 -10.30 -6.17
N PHE A 151 9.13 -9.64 -5.74
CA PHE A 151 9.29 -8.19 -5.96
C PHE A 151 9.50 -7.84 -7.44
N SER A 152 10.12 -8.73 -8.22
CA SER A 152 10.27 -8.53 -9.67
C SER A 152 8.93 -8.62 -10.41
N GLU A 153 8.06 -9.56 -10.01
CA GLU A 153 6.68 -9.68 -10.51
C GLU A 153 5.87 -8.42 -10.21
N MET A 154 5.90 -7.96 -8.96
CA MET A 154 5.28 -6.71 -8.53
C MET A 154 5.78 -5.52 -9.37
N ASP A 155 7.09 -5.43 -9.61
CA ASP A 155 7.68 -4.37 -10.43
C ASP A 155 7.21 -4.38 -11.88
N LYS A 156 7.02 -5.57 -12.48
CA LYS A 156 6.54 -5.73 -13.86
C LYS A 156 5.05 -5.39 -14.02
N THR A 157 4.27 -5.56 -12.96
CA THR A 157 2.81 -5.36 -12.97
C THR A 157 2.41 -3.94 -12.60
N TRP A 158 2.71 -3.50 -11.37
CA TRP A 158 2.23 -2.21 -10.85
C TRP A 158 3.32 -1.37 -10.16
N GLY A 159 4.38 -1.97 -9.62
CA GLY A 159 5.44 -1.27 -8.89
C GLY A 159 6.23 -0.25 -9.72
N LYS A 160 6.51 -0.56 -11.00
CA LYS A 160 7.16 0.40 -11.92
C LYS A 160 6.23 1.57 -12.27
N LEU A 161 4.92 1.31 -12.38
CA LEU A 161 3.92 2.34 -12.66
C LEU A 161 3.86 3.36 -11.50
N ILE A 162 3.79 2.89 -10.26
CA ILE A 162 3.79 3.76 -9.06
C ILE A 162 5.02 4.67 -9.01
N ARG A 163 6.21 4.11 -9.27
CA ARG A 163 7.45 4.89 -9.30
C ARG A 163 7.43 5.97 -10.39
N SER A 164 6.91 5.63 -11.56
CA SER A 164 6.76 6.59 -12.65
C SER A 164 5.76 7.70 -12.29
N LEU A 165 4.61 7.35 -11.71
CA LEU A 165 3.58 8.31 -11.31
C LEU A 165 4.09 9.25 -10.21
N ARG A 166 4.76 8.73 -9.18
CA ARG A 166 5.35 9.57 -8.12
C ARG A 166 6.32 10.60 -8.67
N ASN A 167 7.18 10.21 -9.62
CA ASN A 167 8.13 11.16 -10.22
C ASN A 167 7.39 12.26 -11.00
N LYS A 168 6.36 11.90 -11.77
CA LYS A 168 5.53 12.89 -12.48
C LYS A 168 4.82 13.86 -11.52
N ILE A 169 4.26 13.33 -10.43
CA ILE A 169 3.61 14.11 -9.38
C ILE A 169 4.59 15.12 -8.77
N VAL A 170 5.78 14.68 -8.37
CA VAL A 170 6.80 15.55 -7.74
C VAL A 170 7.28 16.67 -8.66
N HIS A 171 7.30 16.44 -9.97
CA HIS A 171 7.73 17.45 -10.94
C HIS A 171 6.60 18.33 -11.44
N TYR A 172 5.39 18.21 -10.86
CA TYR A 172 4.20 18.92 -11.32
C TYR A 172 3.96 18.74 -12.83
N ASP A 173 4.46 17.64 -13.40
CA ASP A 173 4.31 17.28 -14.82
C ASP A 173 2.87 16.85 -15.13
N LEU A 174 1.93 17.20 -14.24
CA LEU A 174 0.50 16.92 -14.16
C LEU A 174 0.13 15.79 -15.09
N ILE A 175 -0.14 14.62 -14.51
CA ILE A 175 -0.86 13.53 -15.15
C ILE A 175 -1.93 14.16 -16.04
N LYS A 176 -1.61 14.31 -17.34
CA LYS A 176 -2.41 15.15 -18.22
C LYS A 176 -3.68 14.36 -18.41
N THR A 177 -4.72 14.87 -17.80
CA THR A 177 -6.06 14.34 -17.90
C THR A 177 -6.47 14.71 -19.31
N ASN A 178 -6.71 13.72 -20.15
CA ASN A 178 -7.24 14.01 -21.46
C ASN A 178 -8.65 14.55 -21.24
N HIS A 179 -8.81 15.88 -21.28
CA HIS A 179 -10.07 16.60 -21.46
C HIS A 179 -11.29 16.22 -20.58
N GLU A 180 -11.10 15.62 -19.41
CA GLU A 180 -12.22 15.16 -18.59
C GLU A 180 -12.30 15.89 -17.24
N TYR A 181 -13.55 16.18 -16.85
CA TYR A 181 -14.01 16.77 -15.58
C TYR A 181 -13.36 16.13 -14.34
N ARG A 182 -12.99 14.85 -14.46
CA ARG A 182 -12.19 14.14 -13.48
C ARG A 182 -10.88 13.68 -14.08
N PRO A 183 -9.77 13.94 -13.38
CA PRO A 183 -8.50 13.40 -13.79
C PRO A 183 -8.49 11.88 -13.97
N THR A 184 -8.05 11.44 -15.15
CA THR A 184 -7.89 10.02 -15.44
C THR A 184 -6.43 9.60 -15.54
N VAL A 185 -6.12 8.42 -14.98
CA VAL A 185 -4.85 7.72 -15.17
C VAL A 185 -5.14 6.48 -15.98
N LYS A 186 -4.63 6.42 -17.22
CA LYS A 186 -4.89 5.32 -18.16
C LYS A 186 -6.41 5.08 -18.38
N GLY A 187 -7.20 6.14 -18.49
CA GLY A 187 -8.65 6.06 -18.73
C GLY A 187 -9.48 5.63 -17.50
N LYS A 188 -8.91 5.70 -16.29
CA LYS A 188 -9.61 5.42 -15.03
C LYS A 188 -9.57 6.65 -14.13
N ASN A 189 -10.70 6.95 -13.49
CA ASN A 189 -10.75 7.98 -12.45
C ASN A 189 -9.82 7.63 -11.28
N TYR A 190 -9.45 8.65 -10.51
CA TYR A 190 -8.53 8.53 -9.38
C TYR A 190 -8.96 7.48 -8.34
N GLU A 191 -10.23 7.43 -7.94
CA GLU A 191 -10.76 6.45 -6.97
C GLU A 191 -10.66 5.02 -7.51
N VAL A 192 -11.04 4.79 -8.77
CA VAL A 192 -11.00 3.46 -9.40
C VAL A 192 -9.56 3.00 -9.56
N PHE A 193 -8.67 3.89 -10.02
CA PHE A 193 -7.26 3.57 -10.15
C PHE A 193 -6.59 3.32 -8.79
N ALA A 194 -6.90 4.13 -7.78
CA ALA A 194 -6.42 3.94 -6.42
C ALA A 194 -6.91 2.61 -5.82
N GLN A 195 -8.18 2.25 -6.04
CA GLN A 195 -8.75 0.96 -5.63
C GLN A 195 -7.98 -0.23 -6.22
N GLU A 196 -7.64 -0.17 -7.51
CA GLU A 196 -6.84 -1.24 -8.13
C GLU A 196 -5.47 -1.38 -7.49
N LEU A 197 -4.85 -0.26 -7.11
CA LEU A 197 -3.55 -0.28 -6.46
C LEU A 197 -3.62 -0.77 -5.01
N THR A 198 -4.63 -0.37 -4.24
CA THR A 198 -4.82 -0.88 -2.87
C THR A 198 -5.17 -2.37 -2.87
N ASN A 199 -5.94 -2.84 -3.85
CA ASN A 199 -6.18 -4.27 -4.07
C ASN A 199 -4.87 -5.02 -4.35
N ASN A 200 -4.02 -4.47 -5.23
CA ASN A 200 -2.69 -5.03 -5.49
C ASN A 200 -1.80 -5.06 -4.25
N MET A 201 -1.87 -4.05 -3.39
CA MET A 201 -1.15 -4.04 -2.10
C MET A 201 -1.65 -5.13 -1.15
N PHE A 202 -2.97 -5.33 -1.08
CA PHE A 202 -3.54 -6.40 -0.26
C PHE A 202 -3.06 -7.78 -0.75
N LEU A 203 -3.17 -8.06 -2.05
CA LEU A 203 -2.69 -9.32 -2.62
C LEU A 203 -1.19 -9.51 -2.36
N PHE A 204 -0.41 -8.45 -2.48
CA PHE A 204 1.01 -8.48 -2.17
C PHE A 204 1.28 -8.75 -0.68
N LEU A 205 0.50 -8.20 0.25
CA LEU A 205 0.60 -8.52 1.68
C LEU A 205 0.28 -9.99 1.96
N VAL A 206 -0.76 -10.55 1.32
CA VAL A 206 -1.11 -11.97 1.46
C VAL A 206 0.07 -12.85 1.03
N ASP A 207 0.65 -12.56 -0.13
CA ASP A 207 1.80 -13.32 -0.63
C ASP A 207 3.05 -13.13 0.25
N LEU A 208 3.29 -11.91 0.72
CA LEU A 208 4.40 -11.62 1.63
C LEU A 208 4.24 -12.30 2.99
N CYS A 209 3.02 -12.45 3.51
CA CYS A 209 2.78 -13.13 4.79
C CYS A 209 3.35 -14.55 4.74
N LYS A 210 2.97 -15.30 3.71
CA LYS A 210 3.47 -16.65 3.46
C LYS A 210 4.98 -16.65 3.25
N LEU A 211 5.46 -15.75 2.40
CA LEU A 211 6.86 -15.75 1.98
C LEU A 211 7.84 -15.33 3.08
N LEU A 212 7.46 -14.35 3.90
CA LEU A 212 8.32 -13.82 4.96
C LEU A 212 8.21 -14.66 6.23
N PHE A 213 6.97 -14.94 6.66
CA PHE A 213 6.69 -15.51 7.97
C PHE A 213 6.38 -17.00 7.94
N GLU A 214 6.32 -17.62 6.76
CA GLU A 214 6.00 -19.05 6.59
C GLU A 214 4.65 -19.42 7.21
N ILE A 215 3.69 -18.49 7.07
CA ILE A 215 2.33 -18.57 7.61
C ILE A 215 1.36 -18.34 6.46
N GLU A 216 0.51 -19.33 6.18
CA GLU A 216 -0.56 -19.22 5.19
C GLU A 216 -1.60 -18.19 5.62
N TRP A 217 -2.10 -17.42 4.66
CA TRP A 217 -3.16 -16.47 4.93
C TRP A 217 -4.50 -17.19 5.11
N VAL A 218 -5.15 -16.95 6.24
CA VAL A 218 -6.49 -17.47 6.52
C VAL A 218 -7.52 -16.37 6.27
N SER A 219 -8.50 -16.63 5.40
CA SER A 219 -9.62 -15.70 5.14
C SER A 219 -10.50 -15.50 6.39
N GLY A 220 -11.35 -14.47 6.40
CA GLY A 220 -12.30 -14.21 7.49
C GLY A 220 -11.76 -13.27 8.57
N THR A 221 -12.18 -13.49 9.82
CA THR A 221 -11.90 -12.68 11.01
C THR A 221 -10.51 -12.93 11.60
N PHE A 222 -10.05 -12.01 12.45
CA PHE A 222 -8.80 -12.16 13.20
C PHE A 222 -8.83 -13.37 14.16
N ASN A 223 -9.99 -13.66 14.76
CA ASN A 223 -10.15 -14.80 15.67
C ASN A 223 -9.99 -16.14 14.95
N GLU A 224 -10.50 -16.27 13.72
CA GLU A 224 -10.30 -17.49 12.91
C GLU A 224 -8.83 -17.69 12.55
N PHE A 225 -8.12 -16.60 12.22
CA PHE A 225 -6.68 -16.65 12.00
C PHE A 225 -5.92 -17.10 13.25
N LYS A 226 -6.23 -16.53 14.42
CA LYS A 226 -5.62 -16.96 15.69
C LYS A 226 -5.89 -18.44 15.98
N LYS A 227 -7.13 -18.90 15.80
CA LYS A 227 -7.48 -20.32 16.01
C LYS A 227 -6.69 -21.25 15.11
N ALA A 228 -6.42 -20.87 13.86
CA ALA A 228 -5.64 -21.68 12.92
C ALA A 228 -4.17 -21.88 13.35
N TYR A 229 -3.64 -20.99 14.20
CA TYR A 229 -2.24 -21.00 14.62
C TYR A 229 -2.02 -21.07 16.14
N ALA A 230 -3.09 -21.16 16.93
CA ALA A 230 -3.02 -21.44 18.36
C ALA A 230 -2.46 -22.85 18.55
N ARG A 231 -1.27 -22.94 19.15
CA ARG A 231 -0.66 -24.19 19.61
C ARG A 231 -0.82 -24.30 21.11
#